data_AF-A0A2N0B4X9-F1
#
_entry.id   AF-A0A2N0B4X9-F1
#
_cell.length_a   1.000
_cell.length_b   1.000
_cell.length_c   1.000
_cell.angle_alpha   90.00
_cell.angle_beta   90.00
_cell.angle_gamma   90.00
#
_symmetry.space_group_name_H-M   'P 1'
#
loop_
_entity.id
_entity.type
_entity.pdbx_description
1 polymer ?
#
loop_
_entity_poly.entity_id
_entity_poly.type
_entity_poly.pdbx_seq_one_letter_code
_entity_poly.pdbx_strand_id
1 'polypeptide(L)'
;MARGKVAFGSDRAPVLGLLTDRVSFLRTLSIRLLHSFLSIFQHANLKTPRWLGFLVHRPENHALHHARGVHSFNYGNTPLFDFIFGTFRNPDSFPQEVGFYEGASLKILDMHLAKDVSKSGK
;
A
#
# COMPACT_ATOMS: atom_id res chain seq x y z
N MET A 1 -38.31 6.47 60.02
CA MET A 1 -38.48 5.46 58.95
C MET A 1 -39.19 6.14 57.77
N ALA A 2 -38.46 6.51 56.71
CA ALA A 2 -39.02 6.82 55.40
C ALA A 2 -37.92 6.60 54.35
N ARG A 3 -38.18 5.65 53.46
CA ARG A 3 -37.24 5.05 52.49
C ARG A 3 -37.01 5.97 51.30
N GLY A 4 -35.78 5.96 50.80
CA GLY A 4 -35.38 6.67 49.59
C GLY A 4 -36.10 6.19 48.33
N LYS A 5 -36.21 7.09 47.36
CA LYS A 5 -36.48 6.77 45.96
C LYS A 5 -35.30 7.27 45.14
N VAL A 6 -34.43 6.34 44.77
CA VAL A 6 -33.41 6.56 43.74
C VAL A 6 -34.17 6.54 42.41
N ALA A 7 -34.22 7.68 41.73
CA ALA A 7 -34.78 7.75 40.39
C ALA A 7 -33.81 7.05 39.43
N PHE A 8 -34.26 5.93 38.87
CA PHE A 8 -33.54 5.18 37.84
C PHE A 8 -33.52 6.05 36.57
N GLY A 9 -32.36 6.60 36.24
CA GLY A 9 -32.14 7.31 34.99
C GLY A 9 -32.37 6.37 33.81
N SER A 10 -33.21 6.78 32.86
CA SER A 10 -33.45 6.03 31.63
C SER A 10 -32.19 6.04 30.77
N ASP A 11 -31.50 4.90 30.68
CA ASP A 11 -30.50 4.65 29.65
C ASP A 11 -31.17 4.63 28.27
N ARG A 12 -31.32 5.83 27.68
CA ARG A 12 -31.52 5.96 26.25
C ARG A 12 -30.13 6.07 25.63
N ALA A 13 -29.56 4.92 25.25
CA ALA A 13 -28.42 4.92 24.33
C ALA A 13 -28.80 5.77 23.10
N PRO A 14 -28.00 6.77 22.70
CA PRO A 14 -28.40 7.68 21.63
C PRO A 14 -28.37 6.89 20.32
N VAL A 15 -29.55 6.73 19.70
CA VAL A 15 -29.74 6.15 18.37
C VAL A 15 -28.81 6.79 17.31
N LEU A 16 -28.41 8.04 17.55
CA LEU A 16 -27.46 8.78 16.72
C LEU A 16 -26.03 8.19 16.75
N GLY A 17 -25.56 7.65 17.88
CA GLY A 17 -24.24 7.03 18.02
C GLY A 17 -24.10 5.72 17.24
N LEU A 18 -25.15 4.89 17.26
CA LEU A 18 -25.19 3.64 16.49
C LEU A 18 -25.11 3.87 14.97
N LEU A 19 -25.63 4.99 14.48
CA LEU A 19 -25.57 5.37 13.07
C LEU A 19 -24.18 5.88 12.66
N THR A 20 -23.54 6.71 13.50
CA THR A 20 -22.18 7.20 13.24
C THR A 20 -21.13 6.09 13.30
N ASP A 21 -21.33 5.10 14.17
CA ASP A 21 -20.44 3.94 14.29
C ASP A 21 -20.53 3.04 13.07
N ARG A 22 -21.74 2.83 12.53
CA ARG A 22 -21.91 2.07 11.28
C ARG A 22 -21.36 2.80 10.07
N VAL A 23 -21.56 4.11 9.95
CA VAL A 23 -20.97 4.91 8.87
C VAL A 23 -19.45 4.91 8.95
N SER A 24 -18.88 5.03 10.15
CA SER A 24 -17.42 4.98 10.36
C SER A 24 -16.84 3.59 10.09
N PHE A 25 -17.56 2.52 10.47
CA PHE A 25 -17.19 1.15 10.16
C PHE A 25 -17.19 0.90 8.64
N LEU A 26 -18.28 1.23 7.95
CA LEU A 26 -18.38 1.07 6.50
C LEU A 26 -17.33 1.89 5.76
N ARG A 27 -17.05 3.12 6.21
CA ARG A 27 -15.98 3.96 5.66
C ARG A 27 -14.61 3.29 5.82
N THR A 28 -14.28 2.85 7.04
CA THR A 28 -12.99 2.23 7.34
C THR A 28 -12.81 0.93 6.57
N LEU A 29 -13.85 0.10 6.53
CA LEU A 29 -13.87 -1.14 5.77
C LEU A 29 -13.64 -0.87 4.28
N SER A 30 -14.34 0.11 3.71
CA SER A 30 -14.19 0.47 2.29
C SER A 30 -12.78 0.91 1.94
N ILE A 31 -12.18 1.78 2.76
CA ILE A 31 -10.80 2.25 2.56
C ILE A 31 -9.81 1.07 2.65
N ARG A 32 -9.98 0.18 3.64
CA ARG A 32 -9.12 -1.00 3.80
C ARG A 32 -9.23 -1.95 2.62
N LEU A 33 -10.43 -2.25 2.18
CA LEU A 33 -10.65 -3.15 1.04
C LEU A 33 -10.06 -2.54 -0.25
N LEU A 34 -10.26 -1.24 -0.47
CA LEU A 34 -9.67 -0.54 -1.61
C LEU A 34 -8.13 -0.58 -1.56
N HIS A 35 -7.54 -0.27 -0.40
CA HIS A 35 -6.09 -0.31 -0.23
C HIS A 35 -5.52 -1.70 -0.47
N SER A 36 -6.11 -2.73 0.13
CA SER A 36 -5.70 -4.13 -0.09
C SER A 36 -5.83 -4.53 -1.54
N PHE A 37 -6.92 -4.14 -2.20
CA PHE A 37 -7.10 -4.38 -3.63
C PHE A 37 -5.99 -3.73 -4.45
N LEU A 38 -5.69 -2.45 -4.25
CA LEU A 38 -4.62 -1.75 -4.99
C LEU A 38 -3.23 -2.36 -4.73
N SER A 39 -2.97 -2.77 -3.48
CA SER A 39 -1.71 -3.41 -3.08
C SER A 39 -1.50 -4.76 -3.79
N ILE A 40 -2.56 -5.54 -3.97
CA ILE A 40 -2.51 -6.83 -4.68
C ILE A 40 -2.53 -6.61 -6.20
N PHE A 41 -3.34 -5.67 -6.69
CA PHE A 41 -3.52 -5.38 -8.12
C PHE A 41 -2.19 -5.07 -8.81
N GLN A 42 -1.32 -4.29 -8.18
CA GLN A 42 0.00 -3.97 -8.72
C GLN A 42 0.99 -5.16 -8.76
N HIS A 43 0.66 -6.30 -8.16
CA HIS A 43 1.45 -7.55 -8.25
C HIS A 43 0.82 -8.58 -9.21
N ALA A 44 -0.28 -8.23 -9.89
CA ALA A 44 -0.92 -9.12 -10.83
C ALA A 44 -0.10 -9.25 -12.12
N ASN A 45 -0.01 -10.44 -12.71
CA ASN A 45 0.68 -10.66 -14.00
C ASN A 45 -0.24 -10.34 -15.18
N LEU A 46 -0.77 -9.11 -15.22
CA LEU A 46 -1.72 -8.63 -16.24
C LEU A 46 -1.16 -7.43 -17.00
N LYS A 47 -1.35 -7.42 -18.32
CA LYS A 47 -1.11 -6.22 -19.14
C LYS A 47 -2.23 -5.22 -18.95
N THR A 48 -1.88 -3.96 -18.73
CA THR A 48 -2.85 -2.90 -18.44
C THR A 48 -2.71 -1.70 -19.38
N PRO A 49 -3.78 -0.93 -19.62
CA PRO A 49 -3.69 0.32 -20.37
C PRO A 49 -2.78 1.36 -19.69
N ARG A 50 -1.91 2.03 -20.45
CA ARG A 50 -0.91 2.98 -19.91
C ARG A 50 -1.49 4.15 -19.14
N TRP A 51 -2.66 4.63 -19.56
CA TRP A 51 -3.33 5.76 -18.92
C TRP A 51 -3.73 5.45 -17.46
N LEU A 52 -3.94 4.18 -17.12
CA LEU A 52 -4.31 3.77 -15.76
C LEU A 52 -3.20 4.09 -14.74
N GLY A 53 -1.94 4.17 -15.19
CA GLY A 53 -0.74 4.36 -14.36
C GLY A 53 -0.68 5.73 -13.72
N PHE A 54 -1.43 6.69 -14.25
CA PHE A 54 -1.52 8.03 -13.68
C PHE A 54 -2.55 8.11 -12.54
N LEU A 55 -3.42 7.10 -12.39
CA LEU A 55 -4.44 7.04 -11.35
C LEU A 55 -4.06 6.06 -10.23
N VAL A 56 -3.54 4.88 -10.61
CA VAL A 56 -3.12 3.82 -9.68
C VAL A 56 -1.80 3.23 -10.16
N HIS A 57 -1.02 2.61 -9.27
CA HIS A 57 0.14 1.82 -9.70
C HIS A 57 -0.32 0.56 -10.42
N ARG A 58 0.07 0.44 -11.69
CA ARG A 58 -0.21 -0.75 -12.51
C ARG A 58 0.83 -1.84 -12.22
N PRO A 59 0.52 -3.10 -12.56
CA PRO A 59 1.52 -4.17 -12.61
C PRO A 59 2.86 -3.79 -13.23
N GLU A 60 2.86 -3.09 -14.36
CA GLU A 60 4.08 -2.71 -15.06
C GLU A 60 4.86 -1.60 -14.33
N ASN A 61 4.17 -0.66 -13.65
CA ASN A 61 4.82 0.35 -12.81
C ASN A 61 5.56 -0.32 -11.65
N HIS A 62 4.87 -1.23 -10.96
CA HIS A 62 5.40 -1.91 -9.79
C HIS A 62 6.45 -2.96 -10.17
N ALA A 63 6.31 -3.63 -11.32
CA ALA A 63 7.34 -4.55 -11.79
C ALA A 63 8.67 -3.82 -12.07
N LEU A 64 8.64 -2.58 -12.56
CA LEU A 64 9.86 -1.77 -12.74
C LEU A 64 10.57 -1.49 -11.41
N HIS A 65 9.83 -1.33 -10.31
CA HIS A 65 10.42 -1.20 -8.97
C HIS A 65 11.23 -2.45 -8.57
N HIS A 66 10.82 -3.62 -9.07
CA HIS A 66 11.55 -4.88 -8.87
C HIS A 66 12.57 -5.18 -9.97
N ALA A 67 12.70 -4.34 -11.00
CA ALA A 67 13.49 -4.68 -12.18
C ALA A 67 14.98 -4.81 -11.85
N ARG A 68 15.64 -5.81 -12.43
CA ARG A 68 17.06 -6.04 -12.18
C ARG A 68 17.89 -4.82 -12.59
N GLY A 69 18.75 -4.37 -11.67
CA GLY A 69 19.58 -3.18 -11.87
C GLY A 69 18.83 -1.85 -11.67
N VAL A 70 17.52 -1.88 -11.43
CA VAL A 70 16.68 -0.71 -11.12
C VAL A 70 16.13 -0.91 -9.72
N HIS A 71 16.75 -0.23 -8.75
CA HIS A 71 16.32 -0.27 -7.34
C HIS A 71 15.87 1.11 -6.86
N SER A 72 15.33 1.89 -7.79
CA SER A 72 14.72 3.18 -7.55
C SER A 72 13.45 3.31 -8.37
N PHE A 73 12.60 4.28 -8.03
CA PHE A 73 11.31 4.58 -8.64
C PHE A 73 10.12 3.75 -8.12
N ASN A 74 8.91 4.32 -8.28
CA ASN A 74 7.61 3.71 -7.99
C ASN A 74 7.50 3.08 -6.60
N TYR A 75 7.78 3.86 -5.55
CA TYR A 75 7.87 3.37 -4.16
C TYR A 75 6.52 3.20 -3.46
N GLY A 76 5.49 3.91 -3.93
CA GLY A 76 4.19 3.94 -3.27
C GLY A 76 3.22 2.87 -3.75
N ASN A 77 2.15 2.63 -2.97
CA ASN A 77 0.93 1.93 -3.44
C ASN A 77 0.01 2.85 -4.27
N THR A 78 0.31 4.15 -4.30
CA THR A 78 -0.37 5.15 -5.13
C THR A 78 0.69 6.03 -5.81
N PRO A 79 0.44 6.53 -7.03
CA PRO A 79 1.44 7.31 -7.77
C PRO A 79 1.64 8.72 -7.21
N LEU A 80 0.77 9.19 -6.29
CA LEU A 80 0.80 10.54 -5.73
C LEU A 80 2.17 10.93 -5.17
N PHE A 81 2.73 10.10 -4.30
CA PHE A 81 4.03 10.41 -3.69
C PHE A 81 5.16 10.31 -4.71
N ASP A 82 5.08 9.38 -5.65
CA ASP A 82 6.04 9.27 -6.73
C ASP A 82 6.02 10.48 -7.68
N PHE A 83 4.86 11.13 -7.86
CA PHE A 83 4.79 12.41 -8.55
C PHE A 83 5.44 13.54 -7.74
N ILE A 84 5.16 13.62 -6.44
CA ILE A 84 5.69 14.66 -5.56
C ILE A 84 7.23 14.60 -5.50
N PHE A 85 7.80 13.40 -5.41
CA PHE A 85 9.24 13.19 -5.29
C PHE A 85 9.96 12.96 -6.63
N GLY A 86 9.24 13.00 -7.75
CA GLY A 86 9.82 12.80 -9.08
C GLY A 86 10.32 11.37 -9.34
N THR A 87 9.80 10.39 -8.60
CA THR A 87 10.17 8.98 -8.69
C THR A 87 9.19 8.15 -9.53
N PHE A 88 8.19 8.78 -10.16
CA PHE A 88 7.21 8.09 -10.99
C PHE A 88 7.79 7.68 -12.36
N ARG A 89 7.56 6.41 -12.73
CA ARG A 89 7.91 5.84 -14.03
C ARG A 89 6.76 5.00 -14.56
N ASN A 90 6.37 5.20 -15.81
CA ASN A 90 5.25 4.53 -16.45
C ASN A 90 5.68 3.71 -17.69
N PRO A 91 6.24 2.49 -17.51
CA PRO A 91 6.78 1.70 -18.62
C PRO A 91 5.69 1.12 -19.52
N ASP A 92 6.02 0.92 -20.80
CA ASP A 92 5.11 0.34 -21.80
C ASP A 92 4.87 -1.16 -21.59
N SER A 93 5.84 -1.84 -20.97
CA SER A 93 5.82 -3.28 -20.72
C SER A 93 6.49 -3.62 -19.39
N PHE A 94 6.32 -4.87 -18.97
CA PHE A 94 7.10 -5.45 -17.87
C PHE A 94 8.61 -5.43 -18.19
N PRO A 95 9.47 -5.31 -17.16
CA PRO A 95 10.90 -5.55 -17.32
C PRO A 95 11.17 -7.01 -17.70
N GLN A 96 12.27 -7.26 -18.39
CA GLN A 96 12.67 -8.62 -18.79
C GLN A 96 13.15 -9.45 -17.59
N GLU A 97 13.77 -8.79 -16.61
CA GLU A 97 14.38 -9.42 -15.45
C GLU A 97 14.04 -8.67 -14.16
N VAL A 98 13.85 -9.40 -13.07
CA VAL A 98 13.51 -8.87 -11.74
C VAL A 98 14.43 -9.42 -10.66
N GLY A 99 14.60 -8.65 -9.58
CA GLY A 99 15.40 -9.02 -8.41
C GLY A 99 16.89 -8.70 -8.55
N PHE A 100 17.65 -9.03 -7.51
CA PHE A 100 19.10 -8.82 -7.50
C PHE A 100 19.84 -9.80 -8.42
N TYR A 101 21.14 -9.55 -8.65
CA TYR A 101 22.02 -10.52 -9.30
C TYR A 101 22.22 -11.76 -8.41
N GLU A 102 22.69 -12.85 -9.02
CA GLU A 102 22.92 -14.12 -8.33
C GLU A 102 23.86 -13.97 -7.13
N GLY A 103 23.43 -14.47 -5.97
CA GLY A 103 24.17 -14.39 -4.71
C GLY A 103 24.00 -13.09 -3.92
N ALA A 104 23.46 -12.01 -4.50
CA ALA A 104 23.19 -10.78 -3.77
C ALA A 104 22.17 -10.98 -2.63
N SER A 105 21.12 -11.77 -2.88
CA SER A 105 20.08 -12.08 -1.89
C SER A 105 20.60 -12.82 -0.65
N LEU A 106 21.79 -13.43 -0.74
CA LEU A 106 22.45 -14.11 0.38
C LEU A 106 23.21 -13.13 1.30
N LYS A 107 23.40 -11.88 0.88
CA LYS A 107 24.11 -10.83 1.65
C LYS A 107 23.22 -10.20 2.73
N ILE A 108 22.55 -11.05 3.52
CA ILE A 108 21.51 -10.64 4.49
C ILE A 108 22.08 -9.66 5.54
N LEU A 109 23.29 -9.93 6.06
CA LEU A 109 23.93 -9.05 7.05
C LEU A 109 24.24 -7.67 6.47
N ASP A 110 24.72 -7.61 5.23
CA ASP A 110 25.00 -6.33 4.56
C ASP A 110 23.71 -5.52 4.36
N MET A 111 22.60 -6.18 3.96
CA MET A 111 21.28 -5.54 3.89
C MET A 111 20.81 -4.98 5.25
N HIS A 112 21.02 -5.73 6.34
CA HIS A 112 20.65 -5.28 7.70
C HIS A 112 21.52 -4.13 8.20
N LEU A 113 22.75 -4.01 7.68
CA LEU A 113 23.64 -2.88 7.90
C LEU A 113 23.41 -1.74 6.89
N ALA A 114 22.30 -1.78 6.14
CA ALA A 114 21.93 -0.80 5.12
C ALA A 114 23.00 -0.56 4.04
N LYS A 115 23.83 -1.57 3.75
CA LYS A 115 24.77 -1.52 2.63
C LYS A 115 24.03 -1.85 1.33
N ASP A 116 24.34 -1.10 0.28
CA ASP A 116 23.84 -1.39 -1.06
C ASP A 116 24.47 -2.69 -1.61
N VAL A 117 23.64 -3.71 -1.76
CA VAL A 117 24.03 -5.00 -2.33
C VAL A 117 23.54 -5.19 -3.76
N SER A 118 22.93 -4.16 -4.37
CA SER A 118 22.33 -4.24 -5.70
C SER A 118 23.34 -4.39 -6.83
N LYS A 119 24.61 -4.07 -6.56
CA LYS A 119 25.72 -4.20 -7.50
C LYS A 119 26.69 -5.25 -6.97
N SER A 120 27.14 -6.13 -7.85
CA SER A 120 28.34 -6.91 -7.56
C SER A 120 29.48 -5.91 -7.47
N GLY A 121 30.32 -6.01 -6.43
CA GLY A 121 31.46 -5.11 -6.26
C GLY A 121 32.23 -5.01 -7.58
N LYS A 122 32.66 -3.79 -7.92
CA LYS A 122 33.65 -3.58 -9.00
C LYS A 122 34.90 -4.41 -8.74
#